data_AF-A0A9N9T9E6-F1
#
_entry.id   AF-A0A9N9T9E6-F1
#
_cell.length_a   1.000
_cell.length_b   1.000
_cell.length_c   1.000
_cell.angle_alpha   90.00
_cell.angle_beta   90.00
_cell.angle_gamma   90.00
#
_symmetry.space_group_name_H-M   'P 1'
#
loop_
_entity.id
_entity.type
_entity.pdbx_description
1 polymer ?
#
loop_
_entity_poly.entity_id
_entity_poly.type
_entity_poly.pdbx_seq_one_letter_code
_entity_poly.pdbx_strand_id
1 'polypeptide(L)'
;MIKLILGNGTNIIGEVYEVDDKVFADLDILEEYPDFYTREQFDVTLLNGGSSVKVWIYVIQNFNPKLLNETYYESYSNSGSHGKPYDPRDASTLEELNA
;
A
#
# COMPACT_ATOMS: atom_id res chain seq x y z
N MET A 1 14.45 11.46 -11.68
CA MET A 1 13.92 12.37 -10.64
C MET A 1 12.42 12.13 -10.62
N ILE A 2 11.95 11.25 -9.74
CA ILE A 2 10.54 10.85 -9.67
C ILE A 2 9.90 11.73 -8.58
N LYS A 3 8.75 12.32 -8.90
CA LYS A 3 8.04 13.29 -8.04
C LYS A 3 6.80 12.60 -7.49
N LEU A 4 6.81 12.23 -6.21
CA LEU A 4 5.56 12.03 -5.49
C LEU A 4 4.74 13.32 -5.56
N ILE A 5 3.50 13.22 -6.05
CA ILE A 5 2.60 14.38 -6.15
C ILE A 5 1.85 14.50 -4.82
N LEU A 6 2.55 14.99 -3.80
CA LEU A 6 1.90 15.40 -2.56
C LEU A 6 0.87 16.49 -2.86
N GLY A 7 -0.36 16.33 -2.37
CA GLY A 7 -1.44 17.30 -2.53
C GLY A 7 -2.39 17.07 -3.71
N ASN A 8 -2.31 15.92 -4.41
CA ASN A 8 -3.32 15.49 -5.37
C ASN A 8 -3.91 14.14 -4.93
N GLY A 9 -5.24 14.00 -4.96
CA GLY A 9 -5.97 12.83 -4.48
C GLY A 9 -6.73 13.06 -3.18
N THR A 10 -6.94 11.98 -2.42
CA THR A 10 -7.67 11.94 -1.15
C THR A 10 -6.75 11.52 -0.01
N ASN A 11 -7.10 11.88 1.23
CA ASN A 11 -6.40 11.33 2.39
C ASN A 11 -6.73 9.84 2.50
N ILE A 12 -5.71 9.00 2.48
CA ILE A 12 -5.86 7.55 2.56
C ILE A 12 -6.04 7.15 4.04
N ILE A 13 -7.04 6.32 4.30
CA ILE A 13 -7.32 5.71 5.59
C ILE A 13 -6.81 4.26 5.55
N GLY A 14 -6.07 3.89 6.57
CA GLY A 14 -5.53 2.55 6.74
C GLY A 14 -5.22 2.25 8.19
N GLU A 15 -4.42 1.22 8.40
CA GLU A 15 -4.06 0.72 9.71
C GLU A 15 -2.55 0.86 9.92
N VAL A 16 -2.14 1.11 11.17
CA VAL A 16 -0.73 1.24 11.56
C VAL A 16 -0.37 0.06 12.46
N TYR A 17 0.68 -0.65 12.10
CA TYR A 17 1.20 -1.81 12.84
C TYR A 17 2.63 -1.56 13.28
N GLU A 18 2.95 -1.95 14.51
CA GLU A 18 4.33 -2.12 14.96
C GLU A 18 4.76 -3.55 14.63
N VAL A 19 5.89 -3.69 13.93
CA VAL A 19 6.40 -4.98 13.46
C VAL A 19 7.87 -5.12 13.84
N ASP A 20 8.32 -6.35 14.05
CA ASP A 20 9.74 -6.64 14.28
C ASP A 20 10.53 -6.65 12.96
N ASP A 21 11.87 -6.69 13.07
CA ASP A 21 12.77 -6.68 11.90
C ASP A 21 12.54 -7.87 10.97
N LYS A 22 12.09 -9.02 11.50
CA LYS A 22 11.84 -10.22 10.70
C LYS A 22 10.59 -10.01 9.83
N VAL A 23 9.49 -9.60 10.44
CA VAL A 23 8.24 -9.30 9.72
C VAL A 23 8.48 -8.18 8.71
N PHE A 24 9.26 -7.17 9.07
CA PHE A 24 9.59 -6.08 8.16
C PHE A 24 10.40 -6.55 6.93
N ALA A 25 11.34 -7.47 7.11
CA ALA A 25 12.07 -8.08 6.00
C ALA A 25 11.18 -8.99 5.13
N ASP A 26 10.26 -9.74 5.74
CA ASP A 26 9.30 -10.58 5.00
C ASP A 26 8.35 -9.70 4.13
N LEU A 27 7.94 -8.53 4.63
CA LEU A 27 7.15 -7.56 3.88
C LEU A 27 7.93 -6.98 2.69
N ASP A 28 9.23 -6.71 2.84
CA ASP A 28 10.07 -6.26 1.71
C ASP A 28 10.08 -7.30 0.57
N ILE A 29 10.09 -8.60 0.90
CA ILE A 29 10.02 -9.69 -0.10
C ILE A 29 8.63 -9.73 -0.74
N LEU A 30 7.56 -9.68 0.06
CA LEU A 30 6.18 -9.75 -0.41
C LEU A 30 5.85 -8.60 -1.39
N GLU A 31 6.33 -7.40 -1.09
CA GLU A 31 6.12 -6.19 -1.89
C GLU A 31 7.15 -6.00 -3.02
N GLU A 32 8.03 -6.98 -3.21
CA GLU A 32 9.11 -6.96 -4.22
C GLU A 32 9.96 -5.67 -4.13
N TYR A 33 10.30 -5.26 -2.91
CA TYR A 33 11.15 -4.11 -2.65
C TYR A 33 12.62 -4.42 -3.03
N PRO A 34 13.35 -3.52 -3.70
CA PRO A 34 12.95 -2.18 -4.16
C PRO A 34 12.47 -2.13 -5.63
N ASP A 35 12.28 -3.28 -6.28
CA ASP A 35 12.09 -3.37 -7.72
C ASP A 35 10.69 -2.97 -8.17
N PHE A 36 9.63 -3.41 -7.47
CA PHE A 36 8.25 -3.06 -7.78
C PHE A 36 7.74 -1.90 -6.94
N TYR A 37 7.73 -2.05 -5.61
CA TYR A 37 7.48 -0.96 -4.67
C TYR A 37 8.79 -0.46 -4.05
N THR A 38 8.84 0.84 -3.75
CA THR A 38 9.85 1.42 -2.86
C THR A 38 9.20 1.73 -1.52
N ARG A 39 9.97 1.84 -0.43
CA ARG A 39 9.43 2.29 0.86
C ARG A 39 9.89 3.70 1.19
N GLU A 40 8.98 4.51 1.72
CA GLU A 40 9.25 5.87 2.18
C GLU A 40 8.57 6.12 3.53
N GLN A 41 9.09 7.10 4.29
CA GLN A 41 8.50 7.48 5.57
C GLN A 41 7.52 8.64 5.42
N PHE A 42 6.31 8.46 5.94
CA PHE A 42 5.27 9.49 5.96
C PHE A 42 4.83 9.79 7.39
N ASP A 43 4.44 11.04 7.63
CA ASP A 43 3.75 11.43 8.86
C ASP A 43 2.26 11.18 8.68
N VAL A 44 1.68 10.29 9.49
CA VAL A 44 0.26 9.92 9.46
C VAL A 44 -0.44 10.39 10.72
N THR A 45 -1.69 10.82 10.58
CA THR A 45 -2.51 11.29 11.72
C THR A 45 -3.35 10.13 12.26
N LEU A 46 -3.24 9.87 13.56
CA LEU A 46 -4.03 8.81 14.20
C LEU A 46 -5.48 9.27 14.39
N LEU A 47 -6.43 8.47 13.90
CA LEU A 47 -7.86 8.80 13.98
C LEU A 47 -8.45 8.73 15.39
N ASN A 48 -7.74 8.09 16.33
CA ASN A 48 -8.14 8.00 17.75
C ASN A 48 -7.85 9.28 18.56
N GLY A 49 -7.51 10.39 17.90
CA GLY A 49 -7.16 11.67 18.54
C GLY A 49 -5.70 11.73 19.02
N GLY A 50 -4.87 10.78 18.64
CA GLY A 50 -3.43 10.79 18.91
C GLY A 50 -2.67 11.81 18.06
N SER A 51 -1.41 12.06 18.44
CA SER A 51 -0.47 12.86 17.65
C SER A 51 -0.07 12.11 16.37
N SER A 52 0.42 12.84 15.37
CA SER A 52 0.95 12.23 14.16
C SER A 52 2.16 11.34 14.45
N VAL A 53 2.27 10.23 13.75
CA VAL A 53 3.38 9.27 13.88
C VAL A 53 4.05 9.07 12.53
N LYS A 54 5.36 8.79 12.54
CA LYS A 54 6.13 8.50 11.33
C LYS A 54 6.09 6.99 11.05
N VAL A 55 5.65 6.61 9.86
CA VAL A 55 5.47 5.19 9.45
C VAL A 55 6.11 4.92 8.11
N TRP A 56 6.51 3.68 7.86
CA TRP A 56 6.94 3.22 6.54
C TRP A 56 5.72 2.86 5.68
N ILE A 57 5.73 3.30 4.41
CA ILE A 57 4.71 2.99 3.42
C ILE A 57 5.38 2.54 2.13
N TYR A 58 4.88 1.45 1.53
CA TYR A 58 5.27 1.00 0.20
C TYR A 58 4.55 1.81 -0.87
N VAL A 59 5.32 2.45 -1.75
CA VAL A 59 4.86 3.37 -2.78
C VAL A 59 5.42 2.99 -4.14
N ILE A 60 4.56 3.04 -5.17
CA ILE A 60 4.94 2.74 -6.55
C ILE A 60 5.53 4.00 -7.20
N GLN A 61 6.79 3.92 -7.62
CA GLN A 61 7.49 5.05 -8.25
C GLN A 61 7.29 5.07 -9.76
N ASN A 62 7.28 3.89 -10.38
CA ASN A 62 7.21 3.70 -11.83
C ASN A 62 5.81 3.21 -12.25
N PHE A 63 4.80 4.04 -12.03
CA PHE A 63 3.42 3.72 -12.38
C PHE A 63 3.06 4.18 -13.81
N ASN A 64 2.02 3.57 -14.40
CA ASN A 64 1.48 4.04 -15.67
C ASN A 64 0.80 5.40 -15.47
N PRO A 65 1.24 6.49 -16.14
CA PRO A 65 0.69 7.83 -15.93
C PRO A 65 -0.82 7.95 -16.13
N LYS A 66 -1.45 7.04 -16.88
CA LYS A 66 -2.90 6.99 -17.06
C LYS A 66 -3.67 6.80 -15.73
N LEU A 67 -3.05 6.16 -14.74
CA LEU A 67 -3.64 5.95 -13.41
C LEU A 67 -3.95 7.27 -12.68
N LEU A 68 -3.30 8.38 -13.05
CA LEU A 68 -3.59 9.71 -12.48
C LEU A 68 -4.95 10.27 -12.94
N ASN A 69 -5.58 9.66 -13.95
CA ASN A 69 -6.91 10.03 -14.41
C ASN A 69 -8.00 9.10 -13.86
N GLU A 70 -7.63 8.06 -13.12
CA GLU A 70 -8.57 7.15 -12.47
C GLU A 70 -9.10 7.76 -11.16
N THR A 71 -10.12 7.13 -10.58
CA THR A 71 -10.67 7.53 -9.29
C THR A 71 -9.64 7.38 -8.17
N TYR A 72 -9.45 8.45 -7.39
CA TYR A 72 -8.71 8.39 -6.14
C TYR A 72 -9.61 7.86 -5.03
N TYR A 73 -9.18 6.80 -4.36
CA TYR A 73 -9.92 6.17 -3.27
C TYR A 73 -9.37 6.62 -1.92
N GLU A 74 -10.25 6.87 -0.96
CA GLU A 74 -9.88 7.14 0.44
C GLU A 74 -9.50 5.88 1.20
N SER A 75 -10.01 4.72 0.79
CA SER A 75 -9.70 3.42 1.37
C SER A 75 -9.88 2.33 0.33
N TYR A 76 -9.03 1.31 0.39
CA TYR A 76 -9.15 0.13 -0.47
C TYR A 76 -10.08 -0.93 0.14
N SER A 77 -10.89 -1.57 -0.71
CA SER A 77 -11.68 -2.76 -0.34
C SER A 77 -11.73 -3.72 -1.52
N ASN A 78 -11.31 -4.97 -1.29
CA ASN A 78 -11.33 -6.01 -2.33
C ASN A 78 -12.75 -6.24 -2.91
N SER A 79 -13.77 -6.14 -2.06
CA SER A 79 -15.18 -6.24 -2.43
C SER A 79 -15.87 -4.88 -2.52
N GLY A 80 -15.11 -3.83 -2.85
CA GLY A 80 -15.61 -2.46 -2.95
C GLY A 80 -16.58 -2.26 -4.12
N SER A 81 -17.30 -1.13 -4.09
CA SER A 81 -18.31 -0.76 -5.10
C SER A 81 -17.74 -0.55 -6.51
N HIS A 82 -16.41 -0.47 -6.64
CA HIS A 82 -15.73 -0.35 -7.93
C HIS A 82 -15.77 -1.63 -8.77
N GLY A 83 -16.13 -2.79 -8.20
CA GLY A 83 -16.26 -4.05 -8.94
C GLY A 83 -14.94 -4.56 -9.55
N LYS A 84 -13.80 -4.17 -8.96
CA LYS A 84 -12.44 -4.55 -9.38
C LYS A 84 -11.76 -5.32 -8.24
N PRO A 85 -12.08 -6.62 -8.05
CA PRO A 85 -11.41 -7.42 -7.04
C PRO A 85 -9.94 -7.61 -7.39
N TYR A 86 -9.11 -7.75 -6.36
CA TYR A 86 -7.74 -8.20 -6.45
C TYR A 86 -7.69 -9.62 -7.00
N ASP A 87 -6.82 -9.80 -7.99
CA ASP A 87 -6.50 -11.08 -8.60
C ASP A 87 -5.04 -11.41 -8.24
N PRO A 88 -4.78 -12.41 -7.39
CA PRO A 88 -3.43 -12.76 -6.97
C PRO A 88 -2.56 -13.20 -8.15
N ARG A 89 -1.27 -12.81 -8.14
CA ARG A 89 -0.32 -13.17 -9.20
C ARG A 89 -0.15 -14.68 -9.36
N ASP A 90 -0.16 -15.42 -8.26
CA ASP A 90 -0.05 -16.88 -8.23
C ASP A 90 -1.26 -17.49 -7.52
N ALA A 91 -2.36 -17.74 -8.25
CA ALA A 91 -3.55 -18.39 -7.71
C ALA A 91 -3.30 -19.80 -7.14
N SER A 92 -2.14 -20.42 -7.39
CA SER A 92 -1.76 -21.75 -6.93
C SER A 92 -1.26 -21.81 -5.48
N THR A 93 -0.77 -20.70 -4.90
CA THR A 93 -0.20 -20.71 -3.53
C THR A 93 -1.28 -20.77 -2.44
N LEU A 94 -2.51 -20.35 -2.76
CA LEU A 94 -3.65 -20.43 -1.83
C LEU A 94 -4.23 -21.85 -1.72
N GLU A 95 -4.08 -22.70 -2.74
CA GLU A 95 -4.45 -24.13 -2.63
C GLU A 95 -3.46 -24.88 -1.74
N GLU A 96 -2.18 -24.52 -1.75
CA GLU A 96 -1.14 -25.16 -0.93
C GLU A 96 -1.21 -24.78 0.56
N LEU A 97 -1.78 -23.62 0.91
CA LEU A 97 -1.99 -23.19 2.30
C LEU A 97 -3.27 -23.77 2.94
N ASN A 98 -4.17 -24.34 2.13
CA ASN A 98 -5.42 -24.95 2.56
C ASN A 98 -5.44 -26.49 2.39
N ALA A 99 -4.28 -27.09 2.09
CA ALA A 99 -4.09 -28.54 1.93
C ALA A 99 -3.37 -29.18 3.11
#